data_AF-A0A7C4T3W1-F1
#
_entry.id   AF-A0A7C4T3W1-F1
#
_cell.length_a   1.000
_cell.length_b   1.000
_cell.length_c   1.000
_cell.angle_alpha   90.00
_cell.angle_beta   90.00
_cell.angle_gamma   90.00
#
_symmetry.space_group_name_H-M   'P 1'
#
loop_
_entity.id
_entity.type
_entity.pdbx_description
1 polymer ?
#
loop_
_entity_poly.entity_id
_entity_poly.type
_entity_poly.pdbx_seq_one_letter_code
_entity_poly.pdbx_strand_id
1 'polypeptide(L)'
;MAAINPTRLKPADLMRLLNSAGFGEALTERRLRLHRNRAGFTIGDAKTIDLLRYAAWLTQRYLAPPKDTRTYEDLRQAARLRNAELARTGQDIGQIPAVVNPQRKAKAISSFRYFCEVYFPEVFYLSWSDDHLKVIGKIEQAILKGGLFALAMARGSGKTSMMQMACLWAALIGATEFVCLIAASADRAQNLLETIKVWLETNELLHEDFPEVTFAIRALERITNRQKGQKHN
;
A
#
# COMPACT_ATOMS: atom_id res chain seq x y z
N MET A 1 -27.02 48.32 -57.96
CA MET A 1 -26.78 47.44 -56.79
C MET A 1 -25.95 48.21 -55.78
N ALA A 2 -26.37 48.27 -54.51
CA ALA A 2 -25.59 48.95 -53.47
C ALA A 2 -24.22 48.28 -53.33
N ALA A 3 -23.14 49.06 -53.27
CA ALA A 3 -21.79 48.54 -53.10
C ALA A 3 -21.70 47.78 -51.77
N ILE A 4 -21.56 46.46 -51.84
CA ILE A 4 -21.41 45.60 -50.66
C ILE A 4 -20.03 45.86 -50.08
N ASN A 5 -19.95 46.39 -48.86
CA ASN A 5 -18.68 46.57 -48.17
C ASN A 5 -18.31 45.28 -47.42
N PRO A 6 -17.25 44.55 -47.84
CA PRO A 6 -16.90 43.25 -47.26
C PRO A 6 -16.39 43.34 -45.82
N THR A 7 -15.97 44.51 -45.33
CA THR A 7 -15.44 44.68 -43.97
C THR A 7 -16.53 44.99 -42.94
N ARG A 8 -17.73 45.36 -43.37
CA ARG A 8 -18.86 45.73 -42.50
C ARG A 8 -20.18 45.16 -42.99
N LEU A 9 -20.34 43.84 -42.87
CA LEU A 9 -21.56 43.15 -43.24
C LEU A 9 -22.48 42.93 -42.04
N LYS A 10 -23.80 43.14 -42.21
CA LYS A 10 -24.75 42.64 -41.22
C LYS A 10 -24.75 41.10 -41.28
N PRO A 11 -25.01 40.40 -40.17
CA PRO A 11 -25.04 38.93 -40.14
C PRO A 11 -25.96 38.31 -41.20
N ALA A 12 -27.13 38.92 -41.44
CA ALA A 12 -28.07 38.49 -42.47
C ALA A 12 -27.51 38.64 -43.89
N ASP A 13 -26.79 39.72 -44.16
CA ASP A 13 -26.22 40.00 -45.48
C ASP A 13 -25.02 39.07 -45.75
N LEU A 14 -24.20 38.78 -44.74
CA LEU A 14 -23.13 37.79 -44.82
C LEU A 14 -23.67 36.39 -45.16
N MET A 15 -24.75 35.95 -44.49
CA MET A 15 -25.37 34.65 -44.78
C MET A 15 -25.90 34.59 -46.22
N ARG A 16 -26.61 35.63 -46.66
CA ARG A 16 -27.12 35.72 -48.04
C ARG A 16 -25.98 35.70 -49.06
N LEU A 17 -24.92 36.46 -48.80
CA LEU A 17 -23.74 36.52 -49.66
C LEU A 17 -23.09 35.13 -49.81
N LEU A 18 -22.81 34.46 -48.69
CA LEU A 18 -22.15 33.14 -48.71
C LEU A 18 -23.03 32.03 -49.30
N ASN A 19 -24.34 32.05 -49.02
CA ASN A 19 -25.26 31.05 -49.57
C ASN A 19 -25.56 31.31 -51.06
N SER A 20 -25.37 32.55 -51.55
CA SER A 20 -25.50 32.89 -52.97
C SER A 20 -24.28 32.50 -53.83
N ALA A 21 -23.17 32.09 -53.20
CA ALA A 21 -21.90 31.81 -53.88
C ALA A 21 -21.85 30.49 -54.67
N GLY A 22 -22.98 29.77 -54.83
CA GLY A 22 -23.08 28.56 -55.64
C GLY A 22 -22.71 27.25 -54.93
N PHE A 23 -22.40 27.29 -53.63
CA PHE A 23 -22.02 26.12 -52.82
C PHE A 23 -23.16 25.52 -51.98
N GLY A 24 -24.41 25.89 -52.26
CA GLY A 24 -25.58 25.51 -51.44
C GLY A 24 -25.65 26.30 -50.12
N GLU A 25 -26.31 25.74 -49.09
CA GLU A 25 -26.43 26.37 -47.76
C GLU A 25 -25.10 26.29 -46.97
N ALA A 26 -24.17 27.17 -47.32
CA ALA A 26 -22.85 27.23 -46.70
C ALA A 26 -22.89 27.66 -45.22
N LEU A 27 -23.83 28.54 -44.86
CA LEU A 27 -23.92 29.12 -43.52
C LEU A 27 -25.36 29.28 -43.04
N THR A 28 -25.64 28.74 -41.85
CA THR A 28 -26.93 28.87 -41.15
C THR A 28 -26.83 29.88 -40.02
N GLU A 29 -27.97 30.45 -39.59
CA GLU A 29 -28.02 31.43 -38.50
C GLU A 29 -27.46 30.84 -37.19
N ARG A 30 -27.82 29.58 -36.87
CA ARG A 30 -27.31 28.88 -35.69
C ARG A 30 -25.79 28.74 -35.73
N ARG A 31 -25.23 28.39 -36.91
CA ARG A 31 -23.79 28.20 -37.10
C ARG A 31 -23.04 29.53 -37.01
N LEU A 32 -23.57 30.58 -37.63
CA LEU A 32 -23.00 31.93 -37.56
C LEU A 32 -22.99 32.45 -36.12
N ARG A 33 -24.08 32.29 -35.37
CA ARG A 33 -24.16 32.66 -33.95
C ARG A 33 -23.10 31.96 -33.11
N LEU A 34 -22.91 30.65 -33.30
CA LEU A 34 -21.87 29.88 -32.60
C LEU A 34 -20.46 30.36 -32.95
N HIS A 35 -20.21 30.68 -34.22
CA HIS A 35 -18.90 31.19 -34.65
C HIS A 35 -18.62 32.56 -34.03
N ARG A 36 -19.60 33.47 -34.00
CA ARG A 36 -19.47 34.78 -33.33
C ARG A 36 -19.16 34.64 -31.83
N ASN A 37 -19.85 33.74 -31.13
CA ASN A 37 -19.60 33.52 -29.70
C ASN A 37 -18.21 32.91 -29.44
N ARG A 38 -17.71 32.06 -30.34
CA ARG A 38 -16.38 31.42 -30.20
C ARG A 38 -15.22 32.30 -30.63
N ALA A 39 -15.42 33.12 -31.67
CA ALA A 39 -14.41 34.04 -32.19
C ALA A 39 -14.35 35.36 -31.38
N GLY A 40 -15.42 35.71 -30.67
CA GLY A 40 -15.54 37.00 -29.98
C GLY A 40 -15.44 38.17 -30.95
N PHE A 41 -14.77 39.26 -30.53
CA PHE A 41 -14.59 40.48 -31.32
C PHE A 41 -13.48 40.41 -32.39
N THR A 42 -12.89 39.23 -32.62
CA THR A 42 -11.79 39.08 -33.61
C THR A 42 -12.29 39.12 -35.06
N ILE A 43 -13.54 38.73 -35.30
CA ILE A 43 -14.15 38.65 -36.64
C ILE A 43 -15.07 39.84 -36.97
N GLY A 44 -15.16 40.83 -36.09
CA GLY A 44 -16.01 42.00 -36.24
C GLY A 44 -16.53 42.53 -34.90
N ASP A 45 -17.60 43.29 -34.96
CA ASP A 45 -18.21 43.99 -33.82
C ASP A 45 -19.54 43.34 -33.39
N ALA A 46 -20.22 43.96 -32.41
CA ALA A 46 -21.54 43.54 -31.97
C ALA A 46 -22.60 43.59 -33.10
N LYS A 47 -22.43 44.49 -34.07
CA LYS A 47 -23.42 44.75 -35.15
C LYS A 47 -23.00 44.24 -36.52
N THR A 48 -21.70 44.21 -36.82
CA THR A 48 -21.16 43.91 -38.16
C THR A 48 -20.08 42.85 -38.10
N ILE A 49 -19.93 42.10 -39.19
CA ILE A 49 -18.94 41.06 -39.36
C ILE A 49 -18.05 41.46 -40.54
N ASP A 50 -16.74 41.32 -40.35
CA ASP A 50 -15.74 41.48 -41.40
C ASP A 50 -15.54 40.11 -42.08
N LEU A 51 -15.87 40.03 -43.37
CA LEU A 51 -15.82 38.78 -44.14
C LEU A 51 -14.40 38.20 -44.19
N LEU A 52 -13.37 39.04 -44.32
CA LEU A 52 -11.99 38.61 -44.47
C LEU A 52 -11.44 38.10 -43.13
N ARG A 53 -11.75 38.80 -42.04
CA ARG A 53 -11.38 38.33 -40.69
C ARG A 53 -12.11 37.04 -40.32
N TYR A 54 -13.39 36.93 -40.70
CA TYR A 54 -14.17 35.72 -40.50
C TYR A 54 -13.59 34.53 -41.28
N ALA A 55 -13.21 34.72 -42.54
CA ALA A 55 -12.54 33.70 -43.34
C ALA A 55 -11.19 33.28 -42.73
N ALA A 56 -10.36 34.25 -42.33
CA ALA A 56 -9.07 33.98 -41.68
C ALA A 56 -9.23 33.18 -40.39
N TRP A 57 -10.22 33.52 -39.55
CA TRP A 57 -10.51 32.77 -38.32
C TRP A 57 -10.96 31.33 -38.59
N LEU A 58 -11.80 31.12 -39.62
CA LEU A 58 -12.20 29.77 -40.03
C LEU A 58 -11.01 28.94 -40.50
N THR A 59 -10.12 29.53 -41.31
CA THR A 59 -8.92 28.86 -41.80
C THR A 59 -7.96 28.50 -40.67
N GLN A 60 -7.71 29.42 -39.73
CA GLN A 60 -6.88 29.13 -38.55
C GLN A 60 -7.46 27.98 -37.72
N ARG A 61 -8.79 27.91 -37.60
CA ARG A 61 -9.45 26.85 -36.85
C ARG A 61 -9.41 25.51 -37.58
N TYR A 62 -9.44 25.51 -38.90
CA TYR A 62 -9.29 24.30 -39.71
C TYR A 62 -7.85 23.77 -39.67
N LEU A 63 -6.86 24.67 -39.65
CA LEU A 63 -5.44 24.33 -39.60
C LEU A 63 -4.91 24.08 -38.17
N ALA A 64 -5.69 24.37 -37.14
CA ALA A 64 -5.27 24.16 -35.76
C ALA A 64 -5.01 22.66 -35.52
N PRO A 65 -3.85 22.29 -34.92
CA PRO A 65 -3.56 20.88 -34.65
C PRO A 65 -4.62 20.29 -33.72
N PRO A 66 -4.97 19.00 -33.88
CA PRO A 66 -5.90 18.34 -32.99
C PRO A 66 -5.40 18.46 -31.54
N LYS A 67 -6.31 18.77 -30.61
CA LYS A 67 -5.96 18.83 -29.19
C LYS A 67 -5.44 17.47 -28.77
N ASP A 68 -4.31 17.48 -28.06
CA ASP A 68 -3.66 16.29 -27.52
C ASP A 68 -4.57 15.66 -26.45
N THR A 69 -5.45 14.77 -26.88
CA THR A 69 -6.31 14.02 -25.98
C THR A 69 -5.48 12.91 -25.38
N ARG A 70 -5.00 13.12 -24.14
CA ARG A 70 -4.48 12.02 -23.32
C ARG A 70 -5.51 10.89 -23.37
N THR A 71 -5.09 9.76 -23.89
CA THR A 71 -5.97 8.61 -24.08
C THR A 71 -6.42 8.14 -22.70
N TYR A 72 -7.63 7.58 -22.60
CA TYR A 72 -8.10 6.95 -21.35
C TYR A 72 -7.05 5.95 -20.79
N GLU A 73 -6.33 5.28 -21.69
CA GLU A 73 -5.23 4.37 -21.34
C GLU A 73 -4.04 5.09 -20.69
N ASP A 74 -3.64 6.27 -21.17
CA ASP A 74 -2.54 7.06 -20.59
C ASP A 74 -2.86 7.50 -19.15
N LEU A 75 -4.11 7.93 -18.92
CA LEU A 75 -4.59 8.29 -17.59
C LEU A 75 -4.60 7.07 -16.64
N ARG A 76 -5.04 5.91 -17.14
CA ARG A 76 -5.05 4.65 -16.40
C ARG A 76 -3.64 4.18 -16.07
N GLN A 77 -2.70 4.30 -17.00
CA GLN A 77 -1.30 3.91 -16.81
C GLN A 77 -0.60 4.83 -15.80
N ALA A 78 -0.80 6.14 -15.89
CA ALA A 78 -0.29 7.10 -14.92
C ALA A 78 -0.88 6.87 -13.51
N ALA A 79 -2.14 6.47 -13.40
CA ALA A 79 -2.73 6.08 -12.11
C ALA A 79 -2.12 4.79 -11.55
N ARG A 80 -1.91 3.76 -12.40
CA ARG A 80 -1.24 2.51 -12.01
C ARG A 80 0.18 2.75 -11.50
N LEU A 81 0.97 3.56 -12.20
CA LEU A 81 2.35 3.87 -11.82
C LEU A 81 2.40 4.59 -10.46
N ARG A 82 1.52 5.58 -10.24
CA ARG A 82 1.40 6.27 -8.95
C ARG A 82 1.02 5.33 -7.82
N ASN A 83 0.04 4.46 -8.04
CA ASN A 83 -0.39 3.49 -7.03
C ASN A 83 0.71 2.44 -6.75
N ALA A 84 1.46 2.03 -7.76
CA ALA A 84 2.59 1.11 -7.59
C ALA A 84 3.75 1.76 -6.82
N GLU A 85 4.01 3.05 -7.05
CA GLU A 85 5.02 3.80 -6.28
C GLU A 85 4.61 3.96 -4.82
N LEU A 86 3.35 4.36 -4.56
CA LEU A 86 2.79 4.45 -3.21
C LEU A 86 2.80 3.09 -2.48
N ALA A 87 2.51 2.01 -3.21
CA ALA A 87 2.60 0.67 -2.64
C ALA A 87 4.04 0.28 -2.31
N ARG A 88 5.01 0.67 -3.14
CA ARG A 88 6.43 0.38 -2.92
C ARG A 88 6.99 1.14 -1.72
N THR A 89 6.66 2.42 -1.59
CA THR A 89 7.05 3.22 -0.42
C THR A 89 6.37 2.75 0.86
N GLY A 90 5.12 2.28 0.79
CA GLY A 90 4.44 1.67 1.95
C GLY A 90 4.91 0.24 2.28
N GLN A 91 5.69 -0.40 1.42
CA GLN A 91 6.23 -1.74 1.61
C GLN A 91 7.64 -1.74 2.20
N ASP A 92 8.38 -0.64 2.07
CA ASP A 92 9.71 -0.49 2.65
C ASP A 92 9.59 -0.17 4.14
N ILE A 93 10.03 -1.10 4.99
CA ILE A 93 10.02 -0.92 6.45
C ILE A 93 11.24 -0.14 6.95
N GLY A 94 12.14 0.27 6.05
CA GLY A 94 13.38 0.97 6.42
C GLY A 94 14.41 0.03 7.03
N GLN A 95 15.46 0.58 7.65
CA GLN A 95 16.57 -0.21 8.18
C GLN A 95 16.21 -0.93 9.48
N ILE A 96 16.44 -2.24 9.56
CA ILE A 96 16.25 -3.00 10.81
C ILE A 96 17.26 -2.49 11.85
N PRO A 97 16.80 -2.08 13.06
CA PRO A 97 17.68 -1.65 14.13
C PRO A 97 18.69 -2.73 14.54
N ALA A 98 19.86 -2.31 15.01
CA ALA A 98 20.83 -3.24 15.57
C ALA A 98 20.35 -3.78 16.94
N VAL A 99 20.78 -4.99 17.27
CA VAL A 99 20.55 -5.62 18.57
C VAL A 99 21.16 -4.75 19.68
N VAL A 100 20.34 -4.34 20.65
CA VAL A 100 20.79 -3.45 21.74
C VAL A 100 21.73 -4.18 22.70
N ASN A 101 21.40 -5.42 23.10
CA ASN A 101 22.23 -6.21 24.01
C ASN A 101 22.56 -7.61 23.44
N PRO A 102 23.63 -7.73 22.64
CA PRO A 102 24.02 -9.01 22.05
C PRO A 102 24.33 -10.11 23.08
N GLN A 103 24.80 -9.73 24.28
CA GLN A 103 25.13 -10.69 25.34
C GLN A 103 23.87 -11.28 25.97
N ARG A 104 22.84 -10.46 26.21
CA ARG A 104 21.53 -10.90 26.71
C ARG A 104 20.85 -11.81 25.68
N LYS A 105 20.87 -11.42 24.40
CA LYS A 105 20.41 -12.24 23.29
C LYS A 105 21.12 -13.60 23.24
N ALA A 106 22.45 -13.62 23.27
CA ALA A 106 23.23 -14.87 23.20
C ALA A 106 22.92 -15.82 24.36
N LYS A 107 22.81 -15.28 25.59
CA LYS A 107 22.39 -16.08 26.75
C LYS A 107 20.99 -16.65 26.58
N ALA A 108 20.05 -15.85 26.08
CA ALA A 108 18.68 -16.31 25.85
C ALA A 108 18.56 -17.31 24.70
N ILE A 109 19.41 -17.24 23.67
CA ILE A 109 19.50 -18.26 22.64
C ILE A 109 20.03 -19.58 23.23
N SER A 110 20.97 -19.51 24.19
CA SER A 110 21.58 -20.70 24.79
C SER A 110 20.76 -21.35 25.90
N SER A 111 19.81 -20.64 26.51
CA SER A 111 19.01 -21.14 27.62
C SER A 111 17.55 -20.71 27.52
N PHE A 112 16.67 -21.70 27.38
CA PHE A 112 15.23 -21.52 27.35
C PHE A 112 14.71 -20.96 28.68
N ARG A 113 15.28 -21.42 29.80
CA ARG A 113 14.94 -20.89 31.13
C ARG A 113 15.24 -19.40 31.22
N TYR A 114 16.45 -18.99 30.85
CA TYR A 114 16.85 -17.58 30.87
C TYR A 114 15.96 -16.74 29.94
N PHE A 115 15.63 -17.25 28.76
CA PHE A 115 14.68 -16.61 27.85
C PHE A 115 13.32 -16.34 28.52
N CYS A 116 12.76 -17.35 29.21
CA CYS A 116 11.48 -17.19 29.91
C CYS A 116 11.55 -16.16 31.04
N GLU A 117 12.62 -16.21 31.86
CA GLU A 117 12.79 -15.32 33.01
C GLU A 117 13.01 -13.85 32.59
N VAL A 118 13.77 -13.62 31.51
CA VAL A 118 14.16 -12.26 31.08
C VAL A 118 13.06 -11.58 30.28
N TYR A 119 12.48 -12.27 29.30
CA TYR A 119 11.50 -11.64 28.40
C TYR A 119 10.07 -11.75 28.93
N PHE A 120 9.77 -12.71 29.80
CA PHE A 120 8.41 -12.98 30.27
C PHE A 120 8.31 -13.07 31.80
N PRO A 121 8.83 -12.09 32.56
CA PRO A 121 8.79 -12.13 34.02
C PRO A 121 7.35 -12.13 34.57
N GLU A 122 6.40 -11.50 33.86
CA GLU A 122 4.98 -11.50 34.23
C GLU A 122 4.29 -12.86 34.05
N VAL A 123 4.81 -13.71 33.17
CA VAL A 123 4.28 -15.06 32.92
C VAL A 123 4.96 -16.08 33.85
N PHE A 124 6.27 -15.93 34.08
CA PHE A 124 7.10 -16.83 34.88
C PHE A 124 7.56 -16.15 36.18
N TYR A 125 6.60 -15.60 36.93
CA TYR A 125 6.85 -14.90 38.20
C TYR A 125 7.07 -15.84 39.39
N LEU A 126 6.69 -17.12 39.27
CA LEU A 126 6.91 -18.13 40.30
C LEU A 126 8.26 -18.83 40.09
N SER A 127 8.89 -19.24 41.20
CA SER A 127 10.10 -20.05 41.15
C SER A 127 9.87 -21.41 40.49
N TRP A 128 10.88 -21.89 39.77
CA TRP A 128 10.85 -23.19 39.12
C TRP A 128 10.96 -24.32 40.15
N SER A 129 10.17 -25.38 39.96
CA SER A 129 10.32 -26.64 40.67
C SER A 129 11.29 -27.56 39.94
N ASP A 130 11.79 -28.60 40.62
CA ASP A 130 12.67 -29.61 40.02
C ASP A 130 12.02 -30.29 38.81
N ASP A 131 10.70 -30.48 38.84
CA ASP A 131 9.98 -31.04 37.70
C ASP A 131 9.96 -30.06 36.53
N HIS A 132 9.75 -28.76 36.76
CA HIS A 132 9.87 -27.77 35.70
C HIS A 132 11.27 -27.77 35.08
N LEU A 133 12.33 -27.89 35.89
CA LEU A 133 13.70 -27.94 35.39
C LEU A 133 13.95 -29.18 34.50
N LYS A 134 13.41 -30.34 34.87
CA LYS A 134 13.45 -31.54 34.01
C LYS A 134 12.72 -31.32 32.69
N VAL A 135 11.56 -30.66 32.72
CA VAL A 135 10.80 -30.35 31.49
C VAL A 135 11.57 -29.38 30.61
N ILE A 136 12.11 -28.31 31.18
CA ILE A 136 12.94 -27.33 30.47
C ILE A 136 14.10 -28.03 29.77
N GLY A 137 14.83 -28.92 30.46
CA GLY A 137 15.92 -29.67 29.86
C GLY A 137 15.47 -30.54 28.68
N LYS A 138 14.29 -31.16 28.75
CA LYS A 138 13.71 -31.92 27.63
C LYS A 138 13.33 -31.03 26.45
N ILE A 139 12.77 -29.85 26.72
CA ILE A 139 12.42 -28.84 25.70
C ILE A 139 13.69 -28.37 24.99
N GLU A 140 14.71 -27.95 25.74
CA GLU A 140 15.99 -27.51 25.19
C GLU A 140 16.65 -28.60 24.34
N GLN A 141 16.65 -29.84 24.82
CA GLN A 141 17.18 -30.96 24.06
C GLN A 141 16.41 -31.17 22.75
N ALA A 142 15.08 -31.18 22.79
CA ALA A 142 14.26 -31.41 21.61
C ALA A 142 14.37 -30.30 20.56
N ILE A 143 14.48 -29.05 20.99
CA ILE A 143 14.58 -27.90 20.08
C ILE A 143 15.99 -27.81 19.49
N LEU A 144 17.04 -27.93 20.31
CA LEU A 144 18.42 -27.69 19.85
C LEU A 144 19.05 -28.90 19.16
N LYS A 145 18.70 -30.13 19.58
CA LYS A 145 19.30 -31.36 19.07
C LYS A 145 18.31 -32.27 18.34
N GLY A 146 17.03 -31.92 18.36
CA GLY A 146 15.96 -32.80 17.90
C GLY A 146 15.58 -33.86 18.94
N GLY A 147 14.51 -34.57 18.64
CA GLY A 147 14.00 -35.66 19.47
C GLY A 147 12.50 -35.52 19.75
N LEU A 148 11.91 -36.63 20.17
CA LEU A 148 10.50 -36.70 20.53
C LEU A 148 10.41 -37.05 22.01
N PHE A 149 9.60 -36.30 22.75
CA PHE A 149 9.29 -36.61 24.13
C PHE A 149 7.81 -36.41 24.40
N ALA A 150 7.26 -37.27 25.24
CA ALA A 150 5.94 -37.09 25.81
C ALA A 150 6.08 -36.50 27.21
N LEU A 151 5.18 -35.59 27.54
CA LEU A 151 5.18 -34.88 28.81
C LEU A 151 3.80 -34.94 29.46
N ALA A 152 3.77 -35.42 30.71
CA ALA A 152 2.60 -35.36 31.58
C ALA A 152 2.91 -34.43 32.75
N MET A 153 2.16 -33.33 32.88
CA MET A 153 2.27 -32.40 34.00
C MET A 153 0.91 -32.21 34.66
N ALA A 154 0.92 -32.02 35.99
CA ALA A 154 -0.27 -31.73 36.76
C ALA A 154 -1.00 -30.49 36.24
N ARG A 155 -2.33 -30.41 36.46
CA ARG A 155 -3.11 -29.23 36.11
C ARG A 155 -2.65 -28.04 36.96
N GLY A 156 -2.60 -26.84 36.35
CA GLY A 156 -2.15 -25.61 37.02
C GLY A 156 -0.65 -25.35 37.00
N SER A 157 0.17 -26.26 36.50
CA SER A 157 1.65 -26.13 36.42
C SER A 157 2.18 -25.19 35.33
N GLY A 158 1.32 -24.47 34.61
CA GLY A 158 1.75 -23.57 33.53
C GLY A 158 2.20 -24.26 32.24
N LYS A 159 1.88 -25.56 32.03
CA LYS A 159 2.30 -26.32 30.83
C LYS A 159 1.98 -25.63 29.50
N THR A 160 0.83 -24.97 29.38
CA THR A 160 0.42 -24.30 28.14
C THR A 160 1.34 -23.13 27.84
N SER A 161 1.60 -22.28 28.85
CA SER A 161 2.51 -21.13 28.73
C SER A 161 3.92 -21.59 28.37
N MET A 162 4.41 -22.66 29.01
CA MET A 162 5.73 -23.23 28.72
C MET A 162 5.83 -23.74 27.27
N MET A 163 4.80 -24.42 26.76
CA MET A 163 4.78 -24.89 25.36
C MET A 163 4.67 -23.72 24.37
N GLN A 164 3.90 -22.67 24.67
CA GLN A 164 3.87 -21.47 23.83
C GLN A 164 5.24 -20.79 23.77
N MET A 165 5.92 -20.66 24.91
CA MET A 165 7.27 -20.11 24.94
C MET A 165 8.26 -21.00 24.22
N ALA A 166 8.14 -22.32 24.31
CA ALA A 166 8.99 -23.24 23.57
C ALA A 166 8.84 -23.04 22.05
N CYS A 167 7.59 -22.91 21.56
CA CYS A 167 7.33 -22.60 20.15
C CYS A 167 7.89 -21.25 19.73
N LEU A 168 7.68 -20.21 20.54
CA LEU A 168 8.20 -18.87 20.26
C LEU A 168 9.73 -18.85 20.25
N TRP A 169 10.36 -19.48 21.24
CA TRP A 169 11.81 -19.57 21.34
C TRP A 169 12.41 -20.34 20.16
N ALA A 170 11.84 -21.50 19.80
CA ALA A 170 12.27 -22.28 18.63
C ALA A 170 12.22 -21.46 17.33
N ALA A 171 11.17 -20.65 17.16
CA ALA A 171 11.01 -19.77 16.00
C ALA A 171 12.03 -18.62 16.00
N LEU A 172 12.23 -17.96 17.14
CA LEU A 172 13.14 -16.82 17.27
C LEU A 172 14.62 -17.20 17.05
N ILE A 173 15.02 -18.36 17.55
CA ILE A 173 16.41 -18.84 17.38
C ILE A 173 16.64 -19.52 16.01
N GLY A 174 15.57 -19.74 15.24
CA GLY A 174 15.64 -20.44 13.94
C GLY A 174 16.05 -21.92 14.07
N ALA A 175 15.72 -22.57 15.19
CA ALA A 175 16.14 -23.96 15.43
C ALA A 175 15.50 -24.97 14.46
N THR A 176 14.30 -24.65 13.95
CA THR A 176 13.59 -25.49 12.98
C THR A 176 12.92 -24.61 11.93
N GLU A 177 12.94 -25.04 10.67
CA GLU A 177 12.32 -24.31 9.56
C GLU A 177 10.82 -24.06 9.74
N PHE A 178 10.13 -24.98 10.43
CA PHE A 178 8.69 -24.90 10.63
C PHE A 178 8.28 -25.32 12.04
N VAL A 179 7.67 -24.40 12.78
CA VAL A 179 7.16 -24.64 14.14
C VAL A 179 5.64 -24.82 14.07
N CYS A 180 5.14 -25.96 14.56
CA CYS A 180 3.71 -26.24 14.60
C CYS A 180 3.20 -26.30 16.04
N LEU A 181 2.22 -25.45 16.37
CA LEU A 181 1.52 -25.45 17.65
C LEU A 181 0.17 -26.16 17.50
N ILE A 182 0.00 -27.26 18.24
CA ILE A 182 -1.23 -28.09 18.19
C ILE A 182 -2.02 -27.90 19.49
N ALA A 183 -3.35 -27.74 19.35
CA ALA A 183 -4.27 -27.64 20.48
C ALA A 183 -5.48 -28.57 20.29
N ALA A 184 -6.23 -28.78 21.38
CA ALA A 184 -7.39 -29.68 21.39
C ALA A 184 -8.58 -29.20 20.51
N SER A 185 -8.64 -27.91 20.15
CA SER A 185 -9.66 -27.35 19.27
C SER A 185 -9.09 -26.20 18.43
N ALA A 186 -9.76 -25.87 17.32
CA ALA A 186 -9.39 -24.77 16.44
C ALA A 186 -9.37 -23.43 17.18
N ASP A 187 -10.42 -23.11 17.94
CA ASP A 187 -10.51 -21.86 18.70
C ASP A 187 -9.36 -21.74 19.71
N ARG A 188 -9.01 -22.85 20.37
CA ARG A 188 -7.89 -22.87 21.31
C ARG A 188 -6.57 -22.63 20.58
N ALA A 189 -6.35 -23.27 19.44
CA ALA A 189 -5.14 -23.07 18.65
C ALA A 189 -5.00 -21.60 18.21
N GLN A 190 -6.09 -20.98 17.73
CA GLN A 190 -6.11 -19.58 17.34
C GLN A 190 -5.76 -18.66 18.52
N ASN A 191 -6.40 -18.84 19.68
CA ASN A 191 -6.12 -18.03 20.86
C ASN A 191 -4.66 -18.13 21.33
N LEU A 192 -4.08 -19.34 21.29
CA LEU A 192 -2.67 -19.53 21.66
C LEU A 192 -1.72 -18.84 20.67
N LEU A 193 -2.04 -18.87 19.37
CA LEU A 193 -1.26 -18.20 18.34
C LEU A 193 -1.37 -16.67 18.45
N GLU A 194 -2.57 -16.13 18.68
CA GLU A 194 -2.79 -14.69 18.89
C GLU A 194 -2.02 -14.18 20.11
N THR A 195 -1.95 -14.97 21.18
CA THR A 195 -1.12 -14.61 22.36
C THR A 195 0.36 -14.45 21.99
N ILE A 196 0.90 -15.37 21.16
CA ILE A 196 2.29 -15.29 20.69
C ILE A 196 2.52 -14.04 19.84
N LYS A 197 1.57 -13.71 18.95
CA LYS A 197 1.64 -12.50 18.14
C LYS A 197 1.63 -11.23 18.99
N VAL A 198 0.75 -11.17 20.00
CA VAL A 198 0.69 -10.04 20.94
C VAL A 198 2.06 -9.84 21.61
N TRP A 199 2.69 -10.91 22.11
CA TRP A 199 4.02 -10.80 22.72
C TRP A 199 5.09 -10.30 21.76
N LEU A 200 5.09 -10.75 20.51
CA LEU A 200 6.02 -10.26 19.47
C LEU A 200 5.81 -8.79 19.12
N GLU A 201 4.59 -8.28 19.29
CA GLU A 201 4.25 -6.88 19.04
C GLU A 201 4.54 -5.99 20.25
N THR A 202 4.23 -6.42 21.47
CA THR A 202 4.19 -5.53 22.65
C THR A 202 5.42 -5.62 23.56
N ASN A 203 6.27 -6.64 23.42
CA ASN A 203 7.40 -6.83 24.31
C ASN A 203 8.63 -6.04 23.84
N GLU A 204 8.95 -4.95 24.55
CA GLU A 204 10.08 -4.08 24.22
C GLU A 204 11.44 -4.79 24.36
N LEU A 205 11.61 -5.64 25.38
CA LEU A 205 12.89 -6.36 25.55
C LEU A 205 13.15 -7.35 24.41
N LEU A 206 12.09 -8.02 23.93
CA LEU A 206 12.21 -8.84 22.72
C LEU A 206 12.50 -7.99 21.50
N HIS A 207 11.97 -6.77 21.43
CA HIS A 207 12.23 -5.87 20.31
C HIS A 207 13.68 -5.39 20.27
N GLU A 208 14.25 -5.06 21.42
CA GLU A 208 15.66 -4.68 21.58
C GLU A 208 16.62 -5.80 21.14
N ASP A 209 16.29 -7.06 21.47
CA ASP A 209 17.22 -8.18 21.28
C ASP A 209 16.97 -8.98 20.00
N PHE A 210 15.73 -9.00 19.50
CA PHE A 210 15.34 -9.66 18.24
C PHE A 210 14.67 -8.68 17.27
N PRO A 211 15.33 -7.55 16.92
CA PRO A 211 14.79 -6.59 15.97
C PRO A 211 14.58 -7.22 14.59
N GLU A 212 15.38 -8.22 14.20
CA GLU A 212 15.26 -8.90 12.91
C GLU A 212 13.91 -9.61 12.70
N VAL A 213 13.23 -9.98 13.78
CA VAL A 213 11.88 -10.58 13.73
C VAL A 213 10.82 -9.54 14.09
N THR A 214 10.97 -8.90 15.24
CA THR A 214 9.93 -8.05 15.84
C THR A 214 9.72 -6.74 15.08
N PHE A 215 10.75 -6.17 14.45
CA PHE A 215 10.63 -4.92 13.68
C PHE A 215 9.69 -5.09 12.49
N ALA A 216 9.87 -6.17 11.72
CA ALA A 216 8.99 -6.49 10.59
C ALA A 216 7.54 -6.72 11.04
N ILE A 217 7.36 -7.43 12.16
CA ILE A 217 6.03 -7.69 12.74
C ILE A 217 5.36 -6.39 13.18
N ARG A 218 6.06 -5.51 13.90
CA ARG A 218 5.54 -4.21 14.34
C ARG A 218 5.18 -3.31 13.15
N ALA A 219 6.00 -3.31 12.10
CA ALA A 219 5.75 -2.55 10.88
C ALA A 219 4.51 -3.01 10.09
N LEU A 220 3.97 -4.20 10.37
CA LEU A 220 2.71 -4.64 9.75
C LEU A 220 1.49 -3.89 10.29
N GLU A 221 1.55 -3.35 11.52
CA GLU A 221 0.42 -2.70 12.19
C GLU A 221 -0.86 -3.57 12.17
N ARG A 222 -0.70 -4.90 12.28
CA ARG A 222 -1.77 -5.91 12.15
C ARG A 222 -2.51 -5.93 10.80
N ILE A 223 -1.92 -5.37 9.74
CA ILE A 223 -2.46 -5.41 8.39
C ILE A 223 -1.85 -6.60 7.64
N THR A 224 -2.52 -7.75 7.68
CA THR A 224 -2.07 -9.02 7.08
C THR A 224 -1.69 -8.89 5.60
N ASN A 225 -2.39 -8.02 4.85
CA ASN A 225 -2.12 -7.81 3.43
C ASN A 225 -0.72 -7.24 3.13
N ARG A 226 -0.06 -6.61 4.11
CA ARG A 226 1.29 -6.04 3.96
C ARG A 226 2.39 -7.12 4.01
N GLN A 227 2.13 -8.30 4.60
CA GLN A 227 3.12 -9.35 4.85
C GLN A 227 3.91 -9.79 3.60
N LYS A 228 3.21 -10.09 2.49
CA LYS A 228 3.87 -10.58 1.27
C LYS A 228 4.70 -9.52 0.54
N GLY A 229 4.40 -8.25 0.78
CA GLY A 229 5.00 -7.13 0.06
C GLY A 229 6.13 -6.44 0.81
N GLN A 230 6.28 -6.71 2.12
CA GLN A 230 7.28 -6.04 2.94
C GLN A 230 8.70 -6.29 2.42
N LYS A 231 9.48 -5.21 2.34
CA LYS A 231 10.89 -5.21 1.97
C LYS A 231 11.66 -4.39 2.98
N HIS A 232 12.90 -4.78 3.20
CA HIS A 232 13.86 -4.04 3.99
C HIS A 232 15.06 -3.76 3.05
N ASN A 233 15.46 -2.50 2.97
CA ASN A 233 16.62 -2.02 2.21
C ASN A 233 17.93 -2.12 3.00
#